data_AF-U5DDH0-F1
#
_entry.id   AF-U5DDH0-F1
#
_cell.length_a   1.000
_cell.length_b   1.000
_cell.length_c   1.000
_cell.angle_alpha   90.00
_cell.angle_beta   90.00
_cell.angle_gamma   90.00
#
_symmetry.space_group_name_H-M   'P 1'
#
loop_
_entity.id
_entity.type
_entity.pdbx_description
1 polymer ?
#
loop_
_entity_poly.entity_id
_entity_poly.type
_entity_poly.pdbx_seq_one_letter_code
_entity_poly.pdbx_strand_id
1 'polypeptide(L)'
;MMLVESLMMLVASLVPNFLMGIITGAGVQVIMILNGGFFRLPNDLPKPVWKYPMFYISFHKYANQGLYKNEFEGLAFPNGLVGGPATIIGESILRETWQMEMGYSKWVDLGILMGMVVFYRLMFLGILKLSEKARPVVRGFLVRHRKQATKVLDPMP
;
A
#
# COMPACT_ATOMS: atom_id res chain seq x y z
N MET A 1 -6.02 -3.69 -10.32
CA MET A 1 -6.28 -5.06 -9.81
C MET A 1 -5.01 -5.77 -9.32
N MET A 2 -3.93 -5.87 -10.11
CA MET A 2 -2.73 -6.63 -9.73
C MET A 2 -2.08 -6.23 -8.39
N LEU A 3 -2.07 -4.93 -8.05
CA LEU A 3 -1.50 -4.44 -6.78
C LEU A 3 -2.32 -4.87 -5.57
N VAL A 4 -3.65 -4.74 -5.66
CA VAL A 4 -4.58 -5.17 -4.59
C VAL A 4 -4.43 -6.66 -4.37
N GLU A 5 -4.41 -7.45 -5.44
CA GLU A 5 -4.20 -8.89 -5.36
C GLU A 5 -2.85 -9.23 -4.70
N SER A 6 -1.77 -8.55 -5.10
CA SER A 6 -0.43 -8.77 -4.54
C SER A 6 -0.35 -8.40 -3.06
N LEU A 7 -1.02 -7.32 -2.65
CA LEU A 7 -1.14 -6.92 -1.26
C LEU A 7 -1.97 -7.91 -0.45
N MET A 8 -3.07 -8.42 -0.99
CA MET A 8 -3.91 -9.41 -0.31
C MET A 8 -3.19 -10.75 -0.15
N MET A 9 -2.38 -11.17 -1.13
CA MET A 9 -1.50 -12.33 -0.98
C MET A 9 -0.50 -12.14 0.18
N LEU A 10 0.09 -10.95 0.30
CA LEU A 10 0.99 -10.61 1.40
C LEU A 10 0.28 -10.70 2.76
N VAL A 11 -0.88 -10.06 2.89
CA VAL A 11 -1.68 -10.10 4.14
C VAL A 11 -2.05 -11.53 4.50
N ALA A 12 -2.54 -12.31 3.54
CA ALA A 12 -2.93 -13.71 3.75
C ALA A 12 -1.76 -14.58 4.23
N SER A 13 -0.52 -14.28 3.81
CA SER A 13 0.67 -15.03 4.24
C SER A 13 1.09 -14.77 5.70
N LEU A 14 0.65 -13.64 6.27
CA LEU A 14 1.05 -13.19 7.62
C LEU A 14 -0.01 -13.49 8.68
N VAL A 15 -1.28 -13.57 8.30
CA VAL A 15 -2.37 -13.83 9.23
C VAL A 15 -2.62 -15.33 9.44
N PRO A 16 -3.10 -15.76 10.62
CA PRO A 16 -3.27 -17.18 10.92
C PRO A 16 -4.54 -17.80 10.31
N ASN A 17 -5.54 -17.00 9.93
CA ASN A 17 -6.81 -17.48 9.39
C ASN A 17 -7.45 -16.48 8.41
N PHE A 18 -8.45 -16.96 7.66
CA PHE A 18 -9.11 -16.22 6.59
C PHE A 18 -9.86 -14.97 7.06
N LEU A 19 -10.60 -15.05 8.17
CA LEU A 19 -11.39 -13.92 8.69
C LEU A 19 -10.48 -12.75 9.10
N MET A 20 -9.38 -13.03 9.80
CA MET A 20 -8.37 -12.02 10.11
C MET A 20 -7.73 -11.46 8.84
N GLY A 21 -7.54 -12.27 7.81
CA GLY A 21 -7.06 -11.82 6.50
C GLY A 21 -7.98 -10.81 5.84
N ILE A 22 -9.30 -11.05 5.83
CA ILE A 22 -10.28 -10.10 5.30
C ILE A 22 -10.26 -8.80 6.10
N ILE A 23 -10.38 -8.87 7.43
CA ILE A 23 -10.46 -7.67 8.29
C ILE A 23 -9.19 -6.83 8.17
N THR A 24 -8.02 -7.48 8.24
CA THR A 24 -6.71 -6.80 8.11
C THR A 24 -6.55 -6.22 6.72
N GLY A 25 -6.87 -6.99 5.68
CA GLY A 25 -6.75 -6.56 4.29
C GLY A 25 -7.62 -5.36 3.97
N ALA A 26 -8.89 -5.39 4.40
CA ALA A 26 -9.82 -4.27 4.25
C ALA A 26 -9.32 -3.02 4.99
N GLY A 27 -8.86 -3.18 6.24
CA GLY A 27 -8.30 -2.07 7.03
C GLY A 27 -7.10 -1.41 6.35
N VAL A 28 -6.14 -2.21 5.87
CA VAL A 28 -4.98 -1.71 5.12
C VAL A 28 -5.43 -0.98 3.86
N GLN A 29 -6.37 -1.56 3.10
CA GLN A 29 -6.88 -0.97 1.87
C GLN A 29 -7.56 0.39 2.12
N VAL A 30 -8.41 0.50 3.15
CA VAL A 30 -9.06 1.76 3.53
C VAL A 30 -8.03 2.83 3.90
N ILE A 31 -7.04 2.47 4.73
CA ILE A 31 -5.99 3.41 5.13
C ILE A 31 -5.20 3.89 3.91
N MET A 32 -4.89 3.01 2.96
CA MET A 32 -4.19 3.38 1.72
C MET A 32 -5.04 4.30 0.84
N ILE A 33 -6.34 4.04 0.71
CA ILE A 33 -7.26 4.89 -0.07
C ILE A 33 -7.36 6.29 0.54
N LEU A 34 -7.49 6.39 1.86
CA LEU A 34 -7.55 7.67 2.58
C LEU A 34 -6.28 8.51 2.36
N ASN A 35 -5.12 7.85 2.32
CA ASN A 35 -3.84 8.48 2.02
C ASN A 35 -3.51 8.53 0.52
N GLY A 36 -4.45 8.25 -0.37
CA GLY A 36 -4.24 8.21 -1.81
C GLY A 36 -4.23 9.57 -2.51
N GLY A 37 -4.37 10.68 -1.77
CA GLY A 37 -4.36 12.04 -2.31
C GLY A 37 -5.71 12.55 -2.84
N PHE A 38 -6.77 11.71 -2.84
CA PHE A 38 -8.11 12.11 -3.26
C PHE A 38 -8.94 12.70 -2.11
N PHE A 39 -9.03 12.00 -0.97
CA PHE A 39 -9.83 12.44 0.19
C PHE A 39 -9.16 13.54 1.01
N ARG A 40 -7.83 13.51 1.07
CA ARG A 40 -6.99 14.52 1.73
C ARG A 40 -5.81 14.82 0.82
N LEU A 41 -5.58 16.10 0.60
CA LEU A 41 -4.50 16.55 -0.25
C LEU A 41 -3.15 16.39 0.46
N PRO A 42 -2.04 16.26 -0.30
CA PRO A 42 -0.71 16.02 0.25
C PRO A 42 -0.23 17.06 1.27
N ASN A 43 -0.66 18.32 1.18
CA ASN A 43 -0.25 19.36 2.13
C ASN A 43 -1.09 19.40 3.40
N ASP A 44 -2.29 18.83 3.37
CA ASP A 44 -3.21 18.79 4.52
C ASP A 44 -2.99 17.55 5.40
N LEU A 45 -2.05 16.67 5.02
CA LEU A 45 -1.70 15.48 5.78
C LEU A 45 -0.68 15.81 6.88
N PRO A 46 -0.93 15.39 8.13
CA PRO A 46 0.05 15.52 9.20
C PRO A 46 1.35 14.79 8.84
N LYS A 47 2.48 15.50 8.97
CA LYS A 47 3.77 15.08 8.42
C LYS A 47 4.32 13.75 8.96
N PRO A 48 4.31 13.47 10.28
CA PRO A 48 5.14 12.39 10.84
C PRO A 48 4.70 10.95 10.56
N VAL A 49 3.43 10.74 10.21
CA VAL A 49 2.87 9.39 9.99
C VAL A 49 2.09 9.33 8.68
N TRP A 50 1.19 10.29 8.48
CA TRP A 50 0.25 10.28 7.36
C TRP A 50 0.91 10.70 6.05
N LYS A 51 1.69 11.79 6.06
CA LYS A 51 2.47 12.19 4.88
C LYS A 51 3.70 11.30 4.69
N TYR A 52 4.46 11.07 5.75
CA TYR A 52 5.63 10.20 5.72
C TYR A 52 5.45 9.10 6.78
N PRO A 53 5.31 7.81 6.42
CA PRO A 53 5.48 7.22 5.10
C PRO A 53 4.17 6.88 4.35
N MET A 54 3.00 6.99 4.99
CA MET A 54 1.76 6.35 4.51
C MET A 54 1.31 6.83 3.12
N PHE A 55 1.37 8.13 2.86
CA PHE A 55 1.06 8.70 1.54
C PHE A 55 1.97 8.18 0.42
N TYR A 56 3.27 7.98 0.69
CA TYR A 56 4.23 7.51 -0.33
C TYR A 56 4.23 6.00 -0.54
N ILE A 57 3.77 5.22 0.45
CA ILE A 57 3.60 3.77 0.33
C ILE A 57 2.27 3.45 -0.37
N SER A 58 1.26 4.33 -0.27
CA SER A 58 -0.03 4.09 -0.90
C SER A 58 0.09 4.08 -2.42
N PHE A 59 -0.15 2.91 -3.03
CA PHE A 59 -0.16 2.81 -4.49
C PHE A 59 -1.26 3.69 -5.13
N HIS A 60 -2.33 4.01 -4.40
CA HIS A 60 -3.39 4.90 -4.89
C HIS A 60 -2.87 6.31 -5.17
N LYS A 61 -1.82 6.76 -4.47
CA LYS A 61 -1.15 8.03 -4.76
C LYS A 61 -0.73 8.09 -6.23
N TYR A 62 0.05 7.12 -6.66
CA TYR A 62 0.61 7.07 -8.02
C TYR A 62 -0.47 6.74 -9.06
N ALA A 63 -1.46 5.92 -8.71
CA ALA A 63 -2.60 5.66 -9.59
C ALA A 63 -3.41 6.95 -9.87
N ASN A 64 -3.72 7.71 -8.83
CA ASN A 64 -4.43 8.98 -8.94
C ASN A 64 -3.59 10.01 -9.70
N GLN A 65 -2.32 10.20 -9.34
CA GLN A 65 -1.42 11.12 -10.05
C GLN A 65 -1.29 10.77 -11.54
N GLY A 66 -1.10 9.50 -11.88
CA GLY A 66 -1.02 9.05 -13.26
C GLY A 66 -2.33 9.30 -14.02
N LEU A 67 -3.49 9.00 -13.42
CA LEU A 67 -4.80 9.22 -14.03
C LEU A 67 -5.07 10.72 -14.27
N TYR A 68 -4.84 11.55 -13.26
CA TYR A 68 -5.09 12.98 -13.37
C TYR A 68 -4.12 13.65 -14.34
N LYS A 69 -2.83 13.32 -14.31
CA LYS A 69 -1.90 13.78 -15.35
C LYS A 69 -2.32 13.33 -16.74
N ASN A 70 -2.87 12.12 -16.89
CA ASN A 70 -3.39 11.68 -18.18
C ASN A 70 -4.58 12.49 -18.66
N GLU A 71 -5.47 12.90 -17.76
CA GLU A 71 -6.71 13.59 -18.10
C GLU A 71 -6.55 15.11 -18.26
N PHE A 72 -5.60 15.72 -17.56
CA PHE A 72 -5.47 17.18 -17.50
C PHE A 72 -4.26 17.75 -18.26
N GLU A 73 -3.17 16.99 -18.46
CA GLU A 73 -1.99 17.50 -19.18
C GLU A 73 -2.35 17.88 -20.63
N GLY A 74 -1.98 19.09 -21.04
CA GLY A 74 -2.20 19.61 -22.40
C GLY A 74 -3.63 20.06 -22.71
N LEU A 75 -4.54 20.04 -21.73
CA LEU A 75 -5.93 20.47 -21.91
C LEU A 75 -6.20 21.81 -21.20
N ALA A 76 -7.17 22.55 -21.72
CA ALA A 76 -7.68 23.76 -21.10
C ALA A 76 -9.20 23.67 -20.97
N PHE A 77 -9.73 24.12 -19.84
CA PHE A 77 -11.13 23.99 -19.48
C PHE A 77 -11.77 25.37 -19.31
N PRO A 78 -13.07 25.54 -19.58
CA PRO A 78 -13.78 26.78 -19.26
C PRO A 78 -13.71 27.08 -17.76
N ASN A 79 -13.36 28.30 -17.41
CA ASN A 79 -13.28 28.72 -16.02
C ASN A 79 -14.62 29.34 -15.59
N GLY A 80 -15.23 28.79 -14.54
CA GLY A 80 -16.50 29.30 -13.99
C GLY A 80 -16.35 30.49 -13.04
N LEU A 81 -15.13 30.98 -12.81
CA LEU A 81 -14.86 32.07 -11.87
C LEU A 81 -15.19 33.45 -12.46
N VAL A 82 -16.08 34.18 -11.80
CA VAL A 82 -16.42 35.56 -12.14
C VAL A 82 -15.20 36.45 -11.91
N GLY A 83 -14.70 37.09 -12.97
CA GLY A 83 -13.53 37.99 -12.92
C GLY A 83 -12.16 37.30 -13.09
N GLY A 84 -12.12 35.99 -13.32
CA GLY A 84 -10.91 35.25 -13.67
C GLY A 84 -10.69 35.10 -15.19
N PRO A 85 -9.55 34.51 -15.61
CA PRO A 85 -9.33 34.13 -17.01
C PRO A 85 -10.45 33.19 -17.49
N ALA A 86 -10.94 33.35 -18.71
CA ALA A 86 -12.06 32.55 -19.25
C ALA A 86 -11.78 31.05 -19.35
N THR A 87 -10.50 30.66 -19.35
CA THR A 87 -10.05 29.27 -19.37
C THR A 87 -9.03 29.02 -18.27
N ILE A 88 -9.04 27.81 -17.72
CA ILE A 88 -8.08 27.31 -16.75
C ILE A 88 -7.28 26.18 -17.40
N ILE A 89 -5.96 26.25 -17.26
CA ILE A 89 -5.01 25.28 -17.82
C ILE A 89 -4.97 24.04 -16.92
N GLY A 90 -5.02 22.85 -17.50
CA GLY A 90 -5.03 21.59 -16.76
C GLY A 90 -3.80 21.40 -15.86
N GLU A 91 -2.63 21.87 -16.28
CA GLU A 91 -1.40 21.89 -15.46
C GLU A 91 -1.57 22.73 -14.18
N SER A 92 -2.29 23.86 -14.26
CA SER A 92 -2.62 24.67 -13.08
C SER A 92 -3.57 23.92 -12.15
N ILE A 93 -4.56 23.20 -12.69
CA ILE A 93 -5.47 22.35 -11.89
C ILE A 93 -4.67 21.26 -11.15
N LEU A 94 -3.76 20.58 -11.85
CA LEU A 94 -2.93 19.52 -11.26
C LEU A 94 -2.02 20.05 -10.13
N ARG A 95 -1.43 21.23 -10.32
CA ARG A 95 -0.49 21.81 -9.37
C ARG A 95 -1.18 22.49 -8.19
N GLU A 96 -2.21 23.27 -8.44
CA GLU A 96 -2.81 24.16 -7.45
C GLU A 96 -3.98 23.50 -6.73
N THR A 97 -4.86 22.83 -7.48
CA THR A 97 -6.02 22.15 -6.91
C THR A 97 -5.62 20.79 -6.33
N TRP A 98 -4.91 19.96 -7.11
CA TRP A 98 -4.58 18.61 -6.68
C TRP A 98 -3.22 18.49 -5.96
N GLN A 99 -2.43 19.57 -5.93
CA GLN A 99 -1.13 19.62 -5.27
C GLN A 99 -0.18 18.48 -5.69
N MET A 100 -0.18 18.15 -6.99
CA MET A 100 0.58 17.03 -7.52
C MET A 100 2.03 17.37 -7.80
N GLU A 101 2.86 16.32 -7.81
CA GLU A 101 4.26 16.41 -8.19
C GLU A 101 4.37 16.51 -9.72
N MET A 102 4.63 17.72 -10.21
CA MET A 102 4.83 18.01 -11.65
C MET A 102 6.27 17.77 -12.12
N GLY A 103 7.17 17.33 -11.23
CA GLY A 103 8.59 17.09 -11.55
C GLY A 103 8.85 15.86 -12.42
N TYR A 104 7.82 15.05 -12.69
CA TYR A 104 7.91 13.86 -13.53
C TYR A 104 6.56 13.55 -14.22
N SER A 105 6.64 12.83 -15.33
CA SER A 105 5.48 12.48 -16.17
C SER A 105 4.66 11.32 -15.61
N LYS A 106 3.39 11.20 -16.04
CA LYS A 106 2.50 10.06 -15.80
C LYS A 106 3.12 8.68 -16.05
N TRP A 107 4.08 8.57 -16.96
CA TRP A 107 4.78 7.30 -17.23
C TRP A 107 5.65 6.83 -16.07
N VAL A 108 6.19 7.77 -15.29
CA VAL A 108 6.94 7.44 -14.08
C VAL A 108 6.00 6.90 -13.00
N ASP A 109 4.82 7.50 -12.82
CA ASP A 109 3.77 6.97 -11.94
C ASP A 109 3.41 5.53 -12.33
N LEU A 110 3.22 5.27 -13.63
CA LEU A 110 2.94 3.94 -14.15
C LEU A 110 4.11 2.96 -13.88
N GLY A 111 5.35 3.41 -14.10
CA GLY A 111 6.55 2.64 -13.80
C GLY A 111 6.67 2.26 -12.32
N ILE A 112 6.35 3.20 -11.41
CA ILE A 112 6.33 2.95 -9.96
C ILE A 112 5.26 1.91 -9.62
N LEU A 113 4.05 2.01 -10.18
CA LEU A 113 2.99 1.02 -9.96
C LEU A 113 3.41 -0.38 -10.41
N MET A 114 4.08 -0.50 -11.56
CA MET A 114 4.60 -1.78 -12.03
C MET A 114 5.72 -2.30 -11.12
N GLY A 115 6.63 -1.43 -10.68
CA GLY A 115 7.67 -1.77 -9.70
C GLY A 115 7.08 -2.27 -8.39
N MET A 116 6.02 -1.64 -7.89
CA MET A 116 5.31 -2.07 -6.69
C MET A 116 4.69 -3.47 -6.83
N VAL A 117 4.15 -3.83 -8.00
CA VAL A 117 3.62 -5.19 -8.24
C VAL A 117 4.71 -6.23 -8.07
N VAL A 118 5.86 -6.01 -8.73
CA VAL A 118 7.01 -6.92 -8.65
C VAL A 118 7.51 -7.02 -7.21
N PHE A 119 7.67 -5.87 -6.55
CA PHE A 119 8.14 -5.79 -5.17
C PHE A 119 7.24 -6.56 -4.19
N TYR A 120 5.92 -6.33 -4.20
CA TYR A 120 4.99 -7.03 -3.31
C TYR A 120 4.96 -8.54 -3.57
N ARG A 121 5.08 -8.97 -4.83
CA ARG A 121 5.18 -10.40 -5.17
C ARG A 121 6.47 -11.02 -4.66
N LEU A 122 7.60 -10.35 -4.80
CA LEU A 122 8.88 -10.83 -4.25
C LEU A 122 8.86 -10.90 -2.73
N MET A 123 8.27 -9.90 -2.06
CA MET A 123 8.07 -9.93 -0.60
C MET A 123 7.21 -11.13 -0.18
N PHE A 124 6.08 -11.35 -0.86
CA PHE A 124 5.20 -12.49 -0.61
C PHE A 124 5.96 -13.82 -0.75
N LEU A 125 6.70 -14.01 -1.84
CA LEU A 125 7.51 -15.21 -2.05
C LEU A 125 8.60 -15.38 -0.97
N GLY A 126 9.23 -14.28 -0.55
CA GLY A 126 10.21 -14.28 0.53
C GLY A 126 9.62 -14.72 1.87
N ILE A 127 8.50 -14.11 2.26
CA ILE A 127 7.78 -14.45 3.50
C ILE A 127 7.30 -15.90 3.47
N LEU A 128 6.76 -16.36 2.35
CA LEU A 128 6.31 -17.74 2.19
C LEU A 128 7.46 -18.72 2.41
N LYS A 129 8.59 -18.54 1.72
CA LYS A 129 9.78 -19.39 1.87
C LYS A 129 10.33 -19.38 3.31
N LEU A 130 10.33 -18.22 3.96
CA LEU A 130 10.76 -18.12 5.37
C LEU A 130 9.79 -18.85 6.30
N SER A 131 8.47 -18.71 6.07
CA SER A 131 7.42 -19.38 6.85
C SER A 131 7.51 -20.91 6.71
N GLU A 132 7.71 -21.41 5.50
CA GLU A 132 7.90 -22.85 5.23
C GLU A 132 9.10 -23.42 5.98
N LYS A 133 10.21 -22.68 6.05
CA LYS A 133 11.42 -23.11 6.77
C LYS A 133 11.26 -22.97 8.30
N ALA A 134 10.50 -21.99 8.78
CA ALA A 134 10.28 -21.77 10.20
C ALA A 134 9.29 -22.77 10.82
N ARG A 135 8.23 -23.17 10.11
CA ARG A 135 7.22 -24.13 10.57
C ARG A 135 7.80 -25.44 11.14
N PRO A 136 8.71 -26.17 10.46
CA PRO A 136 9.29 -27.39 11.01
C PRO A 136 10.19 -27.12 12.22
N VAL A 137 10.91 -25.99 12.26
CA VAL A 137 11.77 -25.60 13.38
C VAL A 137 10.94 -25.30 14.63
N VAL A 138 9.90 -24.49 14.49
CA VAL A 138 8.97 -24.15 15.60
C VAL A 138 8.28 -25.42 16.11
N ARG A 139 7.79 -26.28 15.21
CA ARG A 139 7.18 -27.56 15.59
C ARG A 139 8.17 -28.48 16.31
N GLY A 140 9.42 -28.56 15.83
CA GLY A 140 10.48 -29.33 16.47
C GLY A 140 10.81 -28.80 17.88
N PHE A 141 10.87 -27.48 18.04
CA PHE A 141 11.11 -26.84 19.33
C PHE A 141 9.96 -27.08 20.32
N LEU A 142 8.71 -26.88 19.89
CA LEU A 142 7.51 -27.14 20.70
C LEU A 142 7.41 -28.61 21.15
N VAL A 143 7.67 -29.56 20.25
CA VAL A 143 7.67 -30.99 20.59
C VAL A 143 8.79 -31.32 21.59
N ARG A 144 9.98 -30.76 21.41
CA ARG A 144 11.11 -30.95 22.35
C ARG A 144 10.78 -30.39 23.73
N HIS A 145 10.22 -29.19 23.80
CA HIS A 145 9.83 -28.55 25.05
C HIS A 145 8.73 -29.34 25.78
N ARG A 146 7.72 -29.82 25.04
CA ARG A 146 6.66 -30.68 25.57
C ARG A 146 7.21 -31.99 26.14
N LYS A 147 8.12 -32.66 25.41
CA LYS A 147 8.78 -33.89 25.90
C LYS A 147 9.61 -33.65 27.17
N GLN A 148 10.29 -32.51 27.28
CA GLN A 148 11.02 -32.15 28.51
C GLN A 148 10.09 -31.89 29.68
N ALA A 149 8.98 -31.17 29.49
CA ALA A 149 8.00 -30.95 30.54
C ALA A 149 7.37 -32.27 31.04
N THR A 150 6.98 -33.18 30.15
CA THR A 150 6.42 -34.48 30.54
C THR A 150 7.42 -35.34 31.32
N LYS A 151 8.71 -35.36 30.93
CA LYS A 151 9.76 -36.08 31.67
C LYS A 151 10.04 -35.54 33.08
N VAL A 152 9.68 -34.28 33.37
CA VAL A 152 9.86 -33.67 34.70
C VAL A 152 8.64 -33.94 35.61
N LEU A 153 7.47 -34.20 35.02
CA LEU A 153 6.23 -34.48 35.74
C LEU A 153 6.05 -35.95 36.14
N ASP A 154 6.74 -36.87 35.46
CA ASP A 154 6.84 -38.28 35.88
C ASP A 154 8.14 -38.46 36.70
N PRO A 155 8.12 -38.44 38.05
CA PRO A 155 9.27 -38.89 38.80
C PRO A 155 9.49 -40.38 38.49
N MET A 156 10.74 -40.75 38.22
CA MET A 156 11.14 -42.14 37.96
C MET A 156 10.66 -43.06 39.11
N PRO A 157 10.29 -44.31 38.81
CA PRO A 157 9.79 -45.27 39.81
C PRO A 157 10.80 -45.57 40.92
#